data_AF-C2MD36-F1
#
_entry.id   AF-C2MD36-F1
#
_cell.length_a   1.000
_cell.length_b   1.000
_cell.length_c   1.000
_cell.angle_alpha   90.00
_cell.angle_beta   90.00
_cell.angle_gamma   90.00
#
_symmetry.space_group_name_H-M   'P 1'
#
loop_
_entity.id
_entity.type
_entity.pdbx_description
1 polymer ?
#
loop_
_entity_poly.entity_id
_entity_poly.type
_entity_poly.pdbx_seq_one_letter_code
_entity_poly.pdbx_strand_id
1 'polypeptide(L)'
;MIRTIQSLHRYLLLAVALLPLISLPSCQRKALVEDVQVESVLISELKLSDKSVPELEKTIFSIDHRKGLIYNARPLPKGTKIGRVKLKITASPDALPKVYIGGVEQPSTSGLDTINMSKYAEGVRIVMHHRKNASLTKEYKLMINIYDRDPYTHTWTKSAHAAPAVAMNENIVLSRLVDNGEAYYYFARTAIERHLWRASHKEPELWQEVTISTLDSPIMDIAELGGSDAILCLQESGQMVIYEHQGGKWNQSNALPGRASYLLGNLYYRGANTPLVAVKSTDGVHFGSERGIRVPKAFPLEDNARLSLTIEHHPVSFLIGGPVADTTALVYTTSNGLDWLTPHDAKVVSKIWPSSLPGAMIYEPKDQTILLVKPAARPKHAEQPAMRVYVSLDHGTVWQPLTEESILPPLYYDKGQKHQRGLALYRGDDGRIYLFGGLKGGAPTLWIGQPIRFK
;
A
#
# COMPACT_ATOMS: atom_id res chain seq x y z
N MET A 1 -87.40 6.37 28.93
CA MET A 1 -86.30 5.44 28.62
C MET A 1 -85.29 5.97 27.57
N ILE A 2 -85.44 7.21 27.04
CA ILE A 2 -84.50 7.79 26.05
C ILE A 2 -83.52 8.82 26.69
N ARG A 3 -83.86 9.44 27.83
CA ARG A 3 -82.98 10.43 28.52
C ARG A 3 -81.83 9.81 29.33
N THR A 4 -81.93 8.56 29.77
CA THR A 4 -80.88 7.87 30.55
C THR A 4 -79.74 7.32 29.67
N ILE A 5 -79.99 7.04 28.39
CA ILE A 5 -78.99 6.50 27.46
C ILE A 5 -78.06 7.60 26.91
N GLN A 6 -78.56 8.83 26.74
CA GLN A 6 -77.75 9.97 26.27
C GLN A 6 -76.79 10.54 27.33
N SER A 7 -77.10 10.39 28.62
CA SER A 7 -76.18 10.79 29.70
C SER A 7 -75.00 9.81 29.79
N LEU A 8 -75.27 8.50 29.73
CA LEU A 8 -74.22 7.46 29.74
C LEU A 8 -73.23 7.60 28.57
N HIS A 9 -73.71 7.94 27.36
CA HIS A 9 -72.85 8.14 26.19
C HIS A 9 -71.95 9.38 26.31
N ARG A 10 -72.40 10.47 26.96
CA ARG A 10 -71.58 11.67 27.18
C ARG A 10 -70.48 11.43 28.21
N TYR A 11 -70.75 10.66 29.27
CA TYR A 11 -69.73 10.27 30.25
C TYR A 11 -68.74 9.24 29.69
N LEU A 12 -69.19 8.32 28.83
CA LEU A 12 -68.33 7.35 28.16
C LEU A 12 -67.39 8.04 27.14
N LEU A 13 -67.89 9.01 26.37
CA LEU A 13 -67.06 9.79 25.44
C LEU A 13 -66.07 10.73 26.14
N LEU A 14 -66.43 11.30 27.30
CA LEU A 14 -65.48 12.05 28.15
C LEU A 14 -64.42 11.13 28.76
N ALA A 15 -64.79 9.93 29.22
CA ALA A 15 -63.84 8.96 29.77
C ALA A 15 -62.86 8.45 28.69
N VAL A 16 -63.36 8.13 27.49
CA VAL A 16 -62.53 7.64 26.37
C VAL A 16 -61.64 8.75 25.76
N ALA A 17 -62.06 10.01 25.80
CA ALA A 17 -61.23 11.15 25.37
C ALA A 17 -60.14 11.55 26.39
N LEU A 18 -60.28 11.19 27.67
CA LEU A 18 -59.29 11.44 28.73
C LEU A 18 -58.26 10.31 28.90
N LEU A 19 -58.53 9.12 28.35
CA LEU A 19 -57.65 7.95 28.41
C LEU A 19 -56.30 8.08 27.65
N PRO A 20 -56.12 8.89 26.58
CA PRO A 20 -54.80 9.07 25.94
C PRO A 20 -53.89 10.06 26.69
N LEU A 21 -54.41 10.82 27.67
CA LEU A 21 -53.64 11.81 28.45
C LEU A 21 -52.91 11.22 29.66
N ILE A 22 -53.19 9.96 30.02
CA ILE A 22 -52.64 9.30 31.22
C ILE A 22 -51.60 8.21 30.84
N SER A 23 -51.35 7.99 29.55
CA SER A 23 -50.35 7.02 29.06
C SER A 23 -49.19 7.67 28.29
N LEU A 24 -48.68 8.80 28.77
CA LEU A 24 -47.29 9.17 28.51
C LEU A 24 -46.46 8.62 29.68
N PRO A 25 -45.55 7.65 29.46
CA PRO A 25 -44.50 7.42 30.43
C PRO A 25 -43.68 8.71 30.48
N SER A 26 -43.91 9.51 31.51
CA SER A 26 -42.94 10.49 32.00
C SER A 26 -41.73 9.72 32.52
N CYS A 27 -40.91 9.23 31.61
CA CYS A 27 -39.48 9.08 31.83
C CYS A 27 -38.81 10.41 31.47
N GLN A 28 -39.20 11.47 32.17
CA GLN A 28 -38.25 12.51 32.56
C GLN A 28 -37.68 12.18 33.95
N ARG A 29 -37.27 10.92 34.17
CA ARG A 29 -35.99 10.80 34.85
C ARG A 29 -35.00 11.26 33.80
N LYS A 30 -34.45 12.48 33.97
CA LYS A 30 -33.05 12.66 33.60
C LYS A 30 -32.39 11.44 34.19
N ALA A 31 -31.95 10.49 33.36
CA ALA A 31 -30.94 9.58 33.83
C ALA A 31 -29.91 10.53 34.44
N LEU A 32 -29.69 10.42 35.75
CA LEU A 32 -28.37 10.70 36.25
C LEU A 32 -27.51 9.74 35.45
N VAL A 33 -27.10 10.18 34.27
CA VAL A 33 -25.77 9.90 33.79
C VAL A 33 -24.97 10.55 34.89
N GLU A 34 -24.65 9.77 35.93
CA GLU A 34 -23.49 10.07 36.72
C GLU A 34 -22.43 10.30 35.66
N ASP A 35 -21.97 11.54 35.60
CA ASP A 35 -20.82 11.88 34.80
C ASP A 35 -19.71 11.07 35.46
N VAL A 36 -19.52 9.83 34.99
CA VAL A 36 -18.48 8.95 35.47
C VAL A 36 -17.23 9.65 35.01
N GLN A 37 -16.65 10.45 35.91
CA GLN A 37 -15.33 11.00 35.72
C GLN A 37 -14.40 9.79 35.69
N VAL A 38 -14.16 9.28 34.48
CA VAL A 38 -13.19 8.23 34.25
C VAL A 38 -11.83 8.89 34.50
N GLU A 39 -11.34 8.76 35.73
CA GLU A 39 -9.97 9.10 36.05
C GLU A 39 -9.06 8.29 35.12
N SER A 40 -8.25 8.99 34.33
CA SER A 40 -7.38 8.37 33.35
C SER A 40 -6.03 9.05 33.37
N VAL A 41 -5.00 8.22 33.30
CA VAL A 41 -3.60 8.61 33.14
C VAL A 41 -3.06 8.22 31.76
N LEU A 42 -3.96 7.88 30.84
CA LEU A 42 -3.57 7.47 29.49
C LEU A 42 -3.16 8.67 28.64
N ILE A 43 -2.08 8.51 27.89
CA ILE A 43 -1.62 9.50 26.91
C ILE A 43 -2.44 9.34 25.64
N SER A 44 -3.15 10.37 25.19
CA SER A 44 -3.90 10.32 23.93
C SER A 44 -3.06 10.74 22.72
N GLU A 45 -2.03 11.57 22.92
CA GLU A 45 -1.15 12.05 21.85
C GLU A 45 0.23 12.38 22.42
N LEU A 46 1.28 12.09 21.64
CA LEU A 46 2.65 12.53 21.91
C LEU A 46 3.21 13.18 20.64
N LYS A 47 3.81 14.37 20.77
CA LYS A 47 4.51 15.08 19.70
C LYS A 47 5.89 15.52 20.15
N LEU A 48 6.86 15.36 19.26
CA LEU A 48 8.20 15.93 19.39
C LEU A 48 8.39 16.99 18.30
N SER A 49 9.04 18.10 18.60
CA SER A 49 9.43 19.06 17.57
C SER A 49 10.76 19.73 17.88
N ASP A 50 11.54 19.99 16.83
CA ASP A 50 12.76 20.76 16.87
C ASP A 50 12.89 21.50 15.55
N LYS A 51 13.19 22.81 15.60
CA LYS A 51 13.42 23.60 14.38
C LYS A 51 14.60 23.07 13.57
N SER A 52 15.59 22.45 14.23
CA SER A 52 16.76 21.87 13.57
C SER A 52 16.49 20.50 12.94
N VAL A 53 15.37 19.86 13.32
CA VAL A 53 14.92 18.56 12.79
C VAL A 53 13.42 18.64 12.48
N PRO A 54 13.04 19.30 11.37
CA PRO A 54 11.63 19.50 11.00
C PRO A 54 10.81 18.21 10.86
N GLU A 55 11.47 17.08 10.58
CA GLU A 55 10.86 15.76 10.45
C GLU A 55 10.24 15.27 11.76
N LEU A 56 10.75 15.69 12.92
CA LEU A 56 10.18 15.32 14.22
C LEU A 56 8.75 15.84 14.37
N GLU A 57 8.48 17.06 13.93
CA GLU A 57 7.14 17.67 14.03
C GLU A 57 6.11 16.93 13.16
N LYS A 58 6.56 16.35 12.04
CA LYS A 58 5.74 15.55 11.13
C LYS A 58 5.59 14.10 11.56
N THR A 59 6.33 13.66 12.59
CA THR A 59 6.34 12.27 13.04
C THR A 59 5.08 11.95 13.83
N ILE A 60 4.39 10.90 13.41
CA ILE A 60 3.21 10.37 14.11
C ILE A 60 3.67 9.23 15.02
N PHE A 61 3.35 9.35 16.32
CA PHE A 61 3.62 8.33 17.32
C PHE A 61 2.37 7.48 17.58
N SER A 62 2.49 6.17 17.40
CA SER A 62 1.50 5.17 17.79
C SER A 62 1.64 4.85 19.27
N ILE A 63 0.51 4.62 19.95
CA ILE A 63 0.45 4.36 21.38
C ILE A 63 -0.23 3.01 21.63
N ASP A 64 0.53 2.02 22.09
CA ASP A 64 0.01 0.73 22.58
C ASP A 64 -0.19 0.83 24.10
N HIS A 65 -1.43 1.11 24.51
CA HIS A 65 -1.80 1.21 25.92
C HIS A 65 -1.62 -0.10 26.69
N ARG A 66 -1.80 -1.26 26.03
CA ARG A 66 -1.67 -2.56 26.70
C ARG A 66 -0.21 -2.83 27.06
N LYS A 67 0.70 -2.59 26.12
CA LYS A 67 2.14 -2.79 26.33
C LYS A 67 2.84 -1.62 27.03
N GLY A 68 2.19 -0.46 27.12
CA GLY A 68 2.85 0.76 27.58
C GLY A 68 3.99 1.15 26.63
N LEU A 69 3.75 1.07 25.32
CA LEU A 69 4.76 1.38 24.30
C LEU A 69 4.27 2.54 23.44
N ILE A 70 5.12 3.54 23.27
CA ILE A 70 4.91 4.62 22.30
C ILE A 70 6.04 4.53 21.29
N TYR A 71 5.72 4.57 20.00
CA TYR A 71 6.72 4.45 18.95
C TYR A 71 6.26 5.14 17.67
N ASN A 72 7.21 5.66 16.89
CA ASN A 72 6.92 6.05 15.51
C ASN A 72 7.00 4.81 14.63
N ALA A 73 5.86 4.42 14.04
CA ALA A 73 5.80 3.27 13.13
C ALA A 73 6.70 3.49 11.90
N ARG A 74 6.81 4.74 11.43
CA ARG A 74 7.76 5.15 10.41
C ARG A 74 9.03 5.70 11.04
N PRO A 75 10.20 5.07 10.81
CA PRO A 75 11.46 5.56 11.32
C PRO A 75 11.79 6.96 10.78
N LEU A 76 12.51 7.75 11.59
CA LEU A 76 13.11 9.01 11.15
C LEU A 76 14.24 8.72 10.14
N PRO A 77 14.61 9.70 9.29
CA PRO A 77 15.72 9.55 8.36
C PRO A 77 17.01 9.09 9.04
N LYS A 78 17.81 8.28 8.33
CA LYS A 78 19.13 7.86 8.83
C LYS A 78 19.96 9.09 9.20
N GLY A 79 20.62 9.01 10.35
CA GLY A 79 21.51 10.08 10.81
C GLY A 79 20.81 11.25 11.50
N THR A 80 19.47 11.20 11.67
CA THR A 80 18.76 12.19 12.50
C THR A 80 19.38 12.25 13.91
N LYS A 81 19.88 13.42 14.27
CA LYS A 81 20.43 13.70 15.60
C LYS A 81 19.35 14.36 16.44
N ILE A 82 18.92 13.70 17.50
CA ILE A 82 17.89 14.22 18.41
C ILE A 82 18.59 14.86 19.60
N GLY A 83 18.58 16.19 19.64
CA GLY A 83 19.19 16.97 20.72
C GLY A 83 18.13 17.42 21.72
N ARG A 84 17.97 18.75 21.84
CA ARG A 84 16.94 19.35 22.67
C ARG A 84 15.66 19.53 21.86
N VAL A 85 14.58 18.88 22.28
CA VAL A 85 13.32 18.87 21.53
C VAL A 85 12.17 19.35 22.40
N LYS A 86 11.17 19.96 21.77
CA LYS A 86 9.88 20.19 22.43
C LYS A 86 9.11 18.89 22.52
N LEU A 87 8.70 18.54 23.73
CA LEU A 87 7.84 17.39 23.99
C LEU A 87 6.47 17.89 24.42
N LYS A 88 5.45 17.51 23.64
CA LYS A 88 4.05 17.72 23.97
C LYS A 88 3.40 16.37 24.24
N ILE A 89 2.82 16.22 25.42
CA ILE A 89 2.02 15.06 25.83
C ILE A 89 0.59 15.57 26.05
N THR A 90 -0.38 14.98 25.35
CA THR A 90 -1.80 15.23 25.57
C THR A 90 -2.37 14.08 26.40
N ALA A 91 -3.04 14.42 27.50
CA ALA A 91 -3.69 13.48 28.43
C ALA A 91 -4.82 14.20 29.20
N SER A 92 -5.50 13.49 30.10
CA SER A 92 -6.46 14.10 31.03
C SER A 92 -5.81 15.23 31.85
N PRO A 93 -6.51 16.34 32.19
CA PRO A 93 -5.94 17.46 32.94
C PRO A 93 -5.32 17.10 34.31
N ASP A 94 -5.81 16.03 34.93
CA ASP A 94 -5.29 15.52 36.21
C ASP A 94 -4.16 14.49 36.03
N ALA A 95 -3.77 14.14 34.80
CA ALA A 95 -2.64 13.27 34.52
C ALA A 95 -1.35 14.09 34.36
N LEU A 96 -0.38 13.82 35.22
CA LEU A 96 0.91 14.52 35.25
C LEU A 96 2.04 13.60 34.79
N PRO A 97 2.84 13.98 33.78
CA PRO A 97 3.96 13.18 33.30
C PRO A 97 5.23 13.40 34.12
N LYS A 98 5.97 12.32 34.40
CA LYS A 98 7.40 12.33 34.72
C LYS A 98 8.18 11.66 33.59
N VAL A 99 9.17 12.35 33.05
CA VAL A 99 9.92 11.87 31.88
C VAL A 99 11.34 11.54 32.29
N TYR A 100 11.80 10.34 31.94
CA TYR A 100 13.15 9.87 32.19
C TYR A 100 13.84 9.58 30.86
N ILE A 101 15.08 10.06 30.70
CA ILE A 101 15.90 9.87 29.49
C ILE A 101 17.26 9.36 29.93
N GLY A 102 17.67 8.18 29.45
CA GLY A 102 18.87 7.49 29.92
C GLY A 102 18.88 7.26 31.43
N GLY A 103 17.70 7.00 32.01
CA GLY A 103 17.51 6.82 33.46
C GLY A 103 17.46 8.10 34.30
N VAL A 104 17.65 9.28 33.71
CA VAL A 104 17.65 10.57 34.43
C VAL A 104 16.32 11.29 34.27
N GLU A 105 15.67 11.62 35.39
CA GLU A 105 14.44 12.42 35.42
C GLU A 105 14.70 13.81 34.83
N GLN A 106 13.89 14.20 33.86
CA GLN A 106 13.94 15.52 33.26
C GLN A 106 13.11 16.50 34.10
N PRO A 107 13.61 17.73 34.34
CA PRO A 107 12.90 18.70 35.14
C PRO A 107 11.56 19.06 34.50
N SER A 108 10.47 18.96 35.28
CA SER A 108 9.13 19.40 34.89
C SER A 108 9.04 20.93 35.00
N THR A 109 9.70 21.67 34.13
CA THR A 109 9.55 23.14 34.13
C THR A 109 8.20 23.50 33.51
N SER A 110 7.31 23.98 34.37
CA SER A 110 6.02 24.56 34.06
C SER A 110 6.13 25.62 32.97
N GLY A 111 5.55 25.32 31.81
CA GLY A 111 5.33 26.27 30.71
C GLY A 111 6.54 26.41 29.78
N LEU A 112 6.51 25.66 28.66
CA LEU A 112 7.44 25.74 27.52
C LEU A 112 8.87 25.26 27.91
N ASP A 113 9.56 24.38 27.21
CA ASP A 113 9.31 23.91 25.86
C ASP A 113 10.33 22.87 25.42
N THR A 114 11.32 22.42 26.20
CA THR A 114 12.38 21.54 25.67
C THR A 114 12.95 20.54 26.68
N ILE A 115 13.09 19.28 26.27
CA ILE A 115 13.78 18.20 26.99
C ILE A 115 15.06 17.80 26.24
N ASN A 116 16.09 17.36 26.97
CA ASN A 116 17.31 16.88 26.34
C ASN A 116 17.18 15.39 25.99
N MET A 117 16.91 15.10 24.72
CA MET A 117 16.78 13.74 24.19
C MET A 117 18.11 13.14 23.71
N SER A 118 19.27 13.75 23.93
CA SER A 118 20.54 13.22 23.40
C SER A 118 20.87 11.78 23.84
N LYS A 119 20.34 11.35 24.98
CA LYS A 119 20.48 9.98 25.52
C LYS A 119 19.25 9.08 25.27
N TYR A 120 18.39 9.43 24.32
CA TYR A 120 17.18 8.65 24.03
C TYR A 120 17.46 7.17 23.71
N ALA A 121 18.62 6.87 23.11
CA ALA A 121 19.05 5.51 22.78
C ALA A 121 19.31 4.64 24.02
N GLU A 122 19.66 5.24 25.17
CA GLU A 122 19.79 4.56 26.46
C GLU A 122 18.40 4.24 27.08
N GLY A 123 17.33 4.79 26.51
CA GLY A 123 15.94 4.53 26.88
C GLY A 123 15.19 5.79 27.31
N VAL A 124 13.92 5.88 26.90
CA VAL A 124 13.00 6.94 27.32
C VAL A 124 11.78 6.33 28.00
N ARG A 125 11.47 6.79 29.21
CA ARG A 125 10.30 6.36 29.99
C ARG A 125 9.45 7.57 30.35
N ILE A 126 8.13 7.42 30.24
CA ILE A 126 7.15 8.42 30.64
C ILE A 126 6.24 7.76 31.67
N VAL A 127 6.29 8.22 32.91
CA VAL A 127 5.44 7.73 33.99
C VAL A 127 4.34 8.75 34.22
N MET A 128 3.11 8.35 33.93
CA MET A 128 1.91 9.17 34.14
C MET A 128 1.34 8.88 35.53
N HIS A 129 1.05 9.93 36.28
CA HIS A 129 0.42 9.84 37.60
C HIS A 129 -0.84 10.69 37.65
N HIS A 130 -1.86 10.22 38.36
CA HIS A 130 -3.02 11.07 38.65
C HIS A 130 -2.70 12.04 39.80
N ARG A 131 -3.10 13.30 39.66
CA ARG A 131 -2.81 14.38 40.62
C ARG A 131 -3.33 14.08 42.02
N LYS A 132 -4.51 13.44 42.13
CA LYS A 132 -5.21 13.19 43.40
C LYS A 132 -5.27 11.71 43.80
N ASN A 133 -5.06 10.81 42.85
CA ASN A 133 -5.16 9.37 43.06
C ASN A 133 -3.78 8.73 42.84
N ALA A 134 -2.97 8.66 43.90
CA ALA A 134 -1.60 8.16 43.81
C ALA A 134 -1.49 6.70 43.32
N SER A 135 -2.59 5.93 43.42
CA SER A 135 -2.65 4.53 42.95
C SER A 135 -2.82 4.42 41.44
N LEU A 136 -3.33 5.46 40.78
CA LEU A 136 -3.55 5.47 39.34
C LEU A 136 -2.29 5.95 38.63
N THR A 137 -1.56 5.00 38.05
CA THR A 137 -0.30 5.24 37.33
C THR A 137 -0.23 4.39 36.06
N LYS A 138 0.44 4.93 35.04
CA LYS A 138 0.77 4.19 33.81
C LYS A 138 2.15 4.56 33.33
N GLU A 139 2.98 3.56 33.08
CA GLU A 139 4.28 3.75 32.47
C GLU A 139 4.23 3.48 30.96
N TYR A 140 4.93 4.32 30.21
CA TYR A 140 5.20 4.14 28.79
C TYR A 140 6.69 4.14 28.51
N LYS A 141 7.16 3.19 27.70
CA LYS A 141 8.45 3.24 27.02
C LYS A 141 8.26 3.96 25.69
N LEU A 142 9.04 5.02 25.45
CA LEU A 142 9.09 5.68 24.15
C LEU A 142 10.25 5.12 23.34
N MET A 143 9.95 4.54 22.18
CA MET A 143 10.91 4.00 21.23
C MET A 143 10.91 4.89 19.99
N ILE A 144 12.01 5.63 19.80
CA ILE A 144 12.19 6.46 18.61
C ILE A 144 12.97 5.65 17.59
N ASN A 145 12.27 5.23 16.55
CA ASN A 145 12.85 4.47 15.45
C ASN A 145 13.53 5.43 14.47
N ILE A 146 14.75 5.10 14.06
CA ILE A 146 15.53 5.78 13.03
C ILE A 146 15.97 4.71 12.04
N TYR A 147 15.90 4.99 10.73
CA TYR A 147 16.35 4.03 9.74
C TYR A 147 17.82 3.65 9.96
N ASP A 148 18.16 2.40 9.66
CA ASP A 148 19.54 1.89 9.69
C ASP A 148 20.31 2.22 8.39
N ARG A 149 19.58 2.51 7.31
CA ARG A 149 20.05 2.87 5.96
C ARG A 149 19.19 3.99 5.36
N ASP A 150 19.60 4.56 4.23
CA ASP A 150 18.68 5.37 3.43
C ASP A 150 17.88 4.44 2.49
N PRO A 151 16.55 4.32 2.66
CA PRO A 151 15.72 3.46 1.82
C PRO A 151 15.56 4.01 0.39
N TYR A 152 15.94 5.26 0.14
CA TYR A 152 15.70 5.96 -1.13
C TYR A 152 16.98 6.31 -1.90
N THR A 153 18.12 5.74 -1.50
CA THR A 153 19.38 5.92 -2.23
C THR A 153 20.06 4.57 -2.48
N HIS A 154 20.38 4.29 -3.74
CA HIS A 154 20.99 3.04 -4.18
C HIS A 154 22.27 3.28 -4.96
N THR A 155 23.30 2.49 -4.66
CA THR A 155 24.46 2.32 -5.56
C THR A 155 24.19 1.18 -6.52
N TRP A 156 24.31 1.45 -7.82
CA TRP A 156 23.99 0.49 -8.87
C TRP A 156 25.25 -0.15 -9.46
N THR A 157 25.19 -1.47 -9.63
CA THR A 157 26.22 -2.25 -10.31
C THR A 157 25.59 -3.13 -11.38
N LYS A 158 26.32 -3.38 -12.46
CA LYS A 158 25.89 -4.32 -13.50
C LYS A 158 26.10 -5.75 -12.99
N SER A 159 25.09 -6.60 -13.10
CA SER A 159 25.24 -8.03 -12.79
C SER A 159 26.16 -8.70 -13.82
N ALA A 160 26.86 -9.76 -13.38
CA ALA A 160 27.58 -10.65 -14.27
C ALA A 160 26.63 -11.54 -15.10
N HIS A 161 25.38 -11.70 -14.65
CA HIS A 161 24.35 -12.46 -15.34
C HIS A 161 23.54 -11.57 -16.29
N ALA A 162 23.20 -12.13 -17.45
CA ALA A 162 22.34 -11.46 -18.41
C ALA A 162 20.89 -11.44 -17.91
N ALA A 163 20.17 -10.36 -18.22
CA ALA A 163 18.72 -10.33 -18.04
C ALA A 163 18.02 -11.23 -19.08
N PRO A 164 16.73 -11.60 -18.89
CA PRO A 164 15.93 -12.22 -19.93
C PRO A 164 16.03 -11.48 -21.26
N ALA A 165 16.49 -12.18 -22.31
CA ALA A 165 16.77 -11.55 -23.61
C ALA A 165 15.53 -10.89 -24.23
N VAL A 166 14.36 -11.49 -24.03
CA VAL A 166 13.07 -10.98 -24.51
C VAL A 166 12.75 -9.58 -23.98
N ALA A 167 13.29 -9.16 -22.83
CA ALA A 167 13.06 -7.83 -22.26
C ALA A 167 13.63 -6.68 -23.10
N MET A 168 14.51 -6.97 -24.05
CA MET A 168 15.07 -5.99 -24.99
C MET A 168 14.40 -6.00 -26.36
N ASN A 169 13.44 -6.90 -26.61
CA ASN A 169 12.72 -6.96 -27.88
C ASN A 169 11.87 -5.69 -28.10
N GLU A 170 12.03 -5.03 -29.24
CA GLU A 170 11.31 -3.79 -29.53
C GLU A 170 9.81 -3.99 -29.83
N ASN A 171 9.40 -5.24 -30.10
CA ASN A 171 8.05 -5.61 -30.50
C ASN A 171 7.23 -6.23 -29.35
N ILE A 172 7.63 -6.00 -28.09
CA ILE A 172 6.85 -6.44 -26.92
C ILE A 172 5.47 -5.76 -26.95
N VAL A 173 4.44 -6.59 -26.96
CA VAL A 173 3.04 -6.16 -26.84
C VAL A 173 2.62 -6.14 -25.37
N LEU A 174 3.10 -7.11 -24.57
CA LEU A 174 2.81 -7.18 -23.14
C LEU A 174 3.99 -7.81 -22.39
N SER A 175 4.29 -7.28 -21.21
CA SER A 175 5.29 -7.81 -20.28
C SER A 175 4.81 -7.74 -18.84
N ARG A 176 5.09 -8.78 -18.05
CA ARG A 176 4.70 -8.90 -16.65
C ARG A 176 5.86 -9.44 -15.86
N LEU A 177 6.11 -8.83 -14.71
CA LEU A 177 6.91 -9.41 -13.65
C LEU A 177 5.97 -9.68 -12.48
N VAL A 178 5.94 -10.92 -12.00
CA VAL A 178 5.15 -11.31 -10.85
C VAL A 178 6.05 -11.92 -9.79
N ASP A 179 5.74 -11.60 -8.54
CA ASP A 179 6.37 -12.15 -7.34
C ASP A 179 5.29 -12.94 -6.60
N ASN A 180 5.50 -14.25 -6.41
CA ASN A 180 4.57 -15.12 -5.70
C ASN A 180 4.99 -15.43 -4.25
N GLY A 181 6.08 -14.83 -3.78
CA GLY A 181 6.68 -15.05 -2.47
C GLY A 181 7.80 -16.09 -2.43
N GLU A 182 7.94 -16.93 -3.47
CA GLU A 182 8.98 -17.98 -3.57
C GLU A 182 9.92 -17.76 -4.77
N ALA A 183 9.37 -17.28 -5.88
CA ALA A 183 10.06 -17.03 -7.13
C ALA A 183 9.48 -15.84 -7.88
N TYR A 184 10.33 -15.24 -8.71
CA TYR A 184 9.91 -14.27 -9.71
C TYR A 184 9.62 -14.95 -11.03
N TYR A 185 8.57 -14.50 -11.70
CA TYR A 185 8.28 -14.87 -13.07
C TYR A 185 8.23 -13.64 -13.95
N TYR A 186 8.94 -13.70 -15.08
CA TYR A 186 8.92 -12.66 -16.09
C TYR A 186 8.35 -13.23 -17.38
N PHE A 187 7.16 -12.76 -17.74
CA PHE A 187 6.48 -13.12 -18.98
C PHE A 187 6.54 -11.95 -19.95
N ALA A 188 6.86 -12.23 -21.21
CA ALA A 188 6.76 -11.26 -22.28
C ALA A 188 6.23 -11.92 -23.55
N ARG A 189 5.37 -11.20 -24.27
CA ARG A 189 4.87 -11.63 -25.58
C ARG A 189 4.99 -10.54 -26.63
N THR A 190 5.30 -10.96 -27.84
CA THR A 190 5.18 -10.18 -29.07
C THR A 190 3.89 -10.57 -29.78
N ALA A 191 3.73 -10.18 -31.05
CA ALA A 191 2.63 -10.66 -31.88
C ALA A 191 2.72 -12.16 -32.21
N ILE A 192 3.91 -12.75 -32.16
CA ILE A 192 4.17 -14.13 -32.62
C ILE A 192 4.85 -15.02 -31.57
N GLU A 193 5.60 -14.42 -30.64
CA GLU A 193 6.41 -15.15 -29.65
C GLU A 193 5.91 -14.88 -28.23
N ARG A 194 6.11 -15.87 -27.35
CA ARG A 194 5.73 -15.84 -25.95
C ARG A 194 6.85 -16.50 -25.16
N HIS A 195 7.38 -15.79 -24.16
CA HIS A 195 8.50 -16.23 -23.35
C HIS A 195 8.13 -16.12 -21.88
N LEU A 196 8.44 -17.15 -21.11
CA LEU A 196 8.30 -17.18 -19.66
C LEU A 196 9.66 -17.47 -19.06
N TRP A 197 10.07 -16.65 -18.10
CA TRP A 197 11.32 -16.80 -17.38
C TRP A 197 11.04 -16.90 -15.89
N ARG A 198 11.90 -17.60 -15.15
CA ARG A 198 11.82 -17.78 -13.70
C ARG A 198 13.17 -17.50 -13.05
N ALA A 199 13.16 -16.88 -11.88
CA ALA A 199 14.30 -16.75 -10.97
C ALA A 199 13.85 -17.00 -9.53
N SER A 200 14.69 -17.60 -8.68
CA SER A 200 14.36 -17.79 -7.25
C SER A 200 14.66 -16.53 -6.44
N HIS A 201 13.93 -16.29 -5.36
CA HIS A 201 14.22 -15.19 -4.42
C HIS A 201 15.63 -15.29 -3.79
N LYS A 202 16.16 -16.51 -3.66
CA LYS A 202 17.52 -16.77 -3.15
C LYS A 202 18.61 -16.47 -4.17
N GLU A 203 18.29 -16.58 -5.46
CA GLU A 203 19.19 -16.37 -6.58
C GLU A 203 18.51 -15.44 -7.61
N PRO A 204 18.22 -14.18 -7.22
CA PRO A 204 17.39 -13.26 -8.00
C PRO A 204 18.02 -12.87 -9.35
N GLU A 205 19.32 -13.12 -9.53
CA GLU A 205 20.06 -12.82 -10.75
C GLU A 205 20.01 -13.95 -11.79
N LEU A 206 19.67 -15.18 -11.37
CA LEU A 206 19.73 -16.37 -12.21
C LEU A 206 18.39 -16.63 -12.89
N TRP A 207 18.16 -15.91 -13.98
CA TRP A 207 16.98 -16.10 -14.82
C TRP A 207 17.14 -17.27 -15.77
N GLN A 208 16.14 -18.16 -15.77
CA GLN A 208 16.07 -19.29 -16.67
C GLN A 208 14.77 -19.23 -17.47
N GLU A 209 14.86 -19.47 -18.77
CA GLU A 209 13.68 -19.61 -19.61
C GLU A 209 12.97 -20.92 -19.30
N VAL A 210 11.64 -20.86 -19.24
CA VAL A 210 10.80 -21.97 -18.81
C VAL A 210 9.79 -22.29 -19.89
N THR A 211 9.67 -23.58 -20.21
CA THR A 211 8.64 -24.11 -21.10
C THR A 211 7.63 -24.92 -20.29
N ILE A 212 6.34 -24.63 -20.46
CA ILE A 212 5.25 -25.40 -19.89
C ILE A 212 4.74 -26.36 -20.97
N SER A 213 5.05 -27.64 -20.83
CA SER A 213 4.75 -28.65 -21.85
C SER A 213 3.27 -29.05 -21.92
N THR A 214 2.47 -28.71 -20.91
CA THR A 214 1.05 -29.10 -20.79
C THR A 214 0.09 -28.00 -21.25
N LEU A 215 0.55 -27.00 -21.98
CA LEU A 215 -0.30 -25.87 -22.41
C LEU A 215 -1.40 -26.33 -23.39
N ASP A 216 -2.66 -26.24 -22.96
CA ASP A 216 -3.82 -26.45 -23.84
C ASP A 216 -4.01 -25.32 -24.87
N SER A 217 -3.56 -24.11 -24.53
CA SER A 217 -3.64 -22.91 -25.36
C SER A 217 -2.50 -21.94 -25.00
N PRO A 218 -2.03 -21.09 -25.94
CA PRO A 218 -0.97 -20.13 -25.65
C PRO A 218 -1.33 -19.16 -24.52
N ILE A 219 -0.34 -18.81 -23.69
CA ILE A 219 -0.49 -17.82 -22.62
C ILE A 219 -0.60 -16.41 -23.21
N MET A 220 -1.54 -15.62 -22.68
CA MET A 220 -1.78 -14.22 -23.04
C MET A 220 -1.36 -13.24 -21.95
N ASP A 221 -1.51 -13.63 -20.68
CA ASP A 221 -1.14 -12.82 -19.53
C ASP A 221 -0.89 -13.71 -18.28
N ILE A 222 -0.16 -13.21 -17.29
CA ILE A 222 0.12 -13.91 -16.01
C ILE A 222 -0.12 -13.01 -14.80
N ALA A 223 -0.53 -13.61 -13.68
CA ALA A 223 -0.61 -12.97 -12.37
C ALA A 223 0.04 -13.85 -11.29
N GLU A 224 0.45 -13.22 -10.21
CA GLU A 224 0.93 -13.88 -9.00
C GLU A 224 -0.12 -14.83 -8.41
N LEU A 225 0.32 -15.96 -7.86
CA LEU A 225 -0.52 -16.83 -7.05
C LEU A 225 0.10 -16.95 -5.66
N GLY A 226 -0.61 -16.50 -4.63
CA GLY A 226 -0.05 -16.54 -3.28
C GLY A 226 -0.06 -17.94 -2.68
N GLY A 227 0.95 -18.23 -1.86
CA GLY A 227 1.02 -19.42 -1.00
C GLY A 227 1.69 -20.65 -1.64
N SER A 228 2.22 -20.56 -2.85
CA SER A 228 2.95 -21.65 -3.52
C SER A 228 3.84 -21.10 -4.64
N ASP A 229 4.80 -21.90 -5.11
CA ASP A 229 5.59 -21.59 -6.30
C ASP A 229 4.76 -21.83 -7.58
N ALA A 230 3.77 -20.98 -7.80
CA ALA A 230 2.82 -21.09 -8.89
C ALA A 230 2.49 -19.73 -9.53
N ILE A 231 1.91 -19.78 -10.72
CA ILE A 231 1.40 -18.62 -11.45
C ILE A 231 -0.02 -18.88 -11.94
N LEU A 232 -0.82 -17.82 -11.99
CA LEU A 232 -2.11 -17.82 -12.68
C LEU A 232 -1.90 -17.34 -14.11
N CYS A 233 -2.31 -18.13 -15.10
CA CYS A 233 -2.20 -17.80 -16.51
C CYS A 233 -3.58 -17.59 -17.14
N LEU A 234 -3.72 -16.51 -17.90
CA LEU A 234 -4.80 -16.33 -18.86
C LEU A 234 -4.35 -16.89 -20.22
N GLN A 235 -5.10 -17.82 -20.78
CA GLN A 235 -4.85 -18.40 -22.10
C GLN A 235 -5.67 -17.71 -23.19
N GLU A 236 -5.24 -17.84 -24.45
CA GLU A 236 -5.92 -17.29 -25.64
C GLU A 236 -7.35 -17.85 -25.83
N SER A 237 -7.63 -19.05 -25.33
CA SER A 237 -8.97 -19.64 -25.22
C SER A 237 -9.93 -18.84 -24.31
N GLY A 238 -9.41 -17.90 -23.51
CA GLY A 238 -10.11 -17.18 -22.45
C GLY A 238 -10.17 -17.95 -21.13
N GLN A 239 -9.63 -19.16 -21.07
CA GLN A 239 -9.54 -19.94 -19.83
C GLN A 239 -8.44 -19.39 -18.93
N MET A 240 -8.69 -19.48 -17.63
CA MET A 240 -7.68 -19.23 -16.61
C MET A 240 -7.22 -20.55 -16.01
N VAL A 241 -5.92 -20.71 -15.86
CA VAL A 241 -5.30 -21.96 -15.41
C VAL A 241 -4.18 -21.64 -14.43
N ILE A 242 -4.08 -22.43 -13.36
CA ILE A 242 -2.96 -22.34 -12.43
C ILE A 242 -1.90 -23.35 -12.87
N TYR A 243 -0.66 -22.87 -12.95
CA TYR A 243 0.51 -23.69 -13.19
C TYR A 243 1.40 -23.65 -11.95
N GLU A 244 1.65 -24.80 -11.36
CA GLU A 244 2.49 -24.97 -10.18
C GLU A 244 3.82 -25.60 -10.57
N HIS A 245 4.92 -25.00 -10.12
CA HIS A 245 6.27 -25.49 -10.34
C HIS A 245 6.73 -26.35 -9.16
N GLN A 246 7.03 -27.62 -9.43
CA GLN A 246 7.52 -28.57 -8.44
C GLN A 246 8.80 -29.23 -8.92
N GLY A 247 9.95 -28.70 -8.50
CA GLY A 247 11.27 -29.31 -8.74
C GLY A 247 11.60 -29.51 -10.22
N GLY A 248 11.32 -28.52 -11.07
CA GLY A 248 11.60 -28.56 -12.51
C GLY A 248 10.47 -29.16 -13.37
N LYS A 249 9.36 -29.56 -12.76
CA LYS A 249 8.15 -30.00 -13.46
C LYS A 249 7.00 -29.01 -13.23
N TRP A 250 6.11 -28.94 -14.20
CA TRP A 250 4.91 -28.11 -14.15
C TRP A 250 3.67 -28.98 -14.05
N ASN A 251 2.86 -28.71 -13.02
CA ASN A 251 1.55 -29.30 -12.87
C ASN A 251 0.50 -28.24 -13.19
N GLN A 252 -0.53 -28.65 -13.91
CA GLN A 252 -1.64 -27.82 -14.31
C GLN A 252 -2.87 -28.12 -13.46
N SER A 253 -3.58 -27.08 -12.99
CA SER A 253 -4.90 -27.22 -12.40
C SER A 253 -5.98 -27.46 -13.45
N ASN A 254 -7.17 -27.86 -13.02
CA ASN A 254 -8.35 -27.71 -13.86
C ASN A 254 -8.55 -26.23 -14.24
N ALA A 255 -9.09 -25.97 -15.43
CA ALA A 255 -9.45 -24.62 -15.84
C ALA A 255 -10.46 -24.02 -14.87
N LEU A 256 -10.19 -22.79 -14.44
CA LEU A 256 -11.10 -22.03 -13.59
C LEU A 256 -12.32 -21.60 -14.41
N PRO A 257 -13.51 -21.53 -13.78
CA PRO A 257 -14.73 -21.16 -14.48
C PRO A 257 -14.68 -19.72 -14.99
N GLY A 258 -15.33 -19.48 -16.14
CA GLY A 258 -15.41 -18.17 -16.79
C GLY A 258 -14.61 -18.08 -18.09
N ARG A 259 -14.77 -16.96 -18.81
CA ARG A 259 -13.98 -16.62 -20.00
C ARG A 259 -13.45 -15.20 -19.85
N ALA A 260 -12.27 -15.08 -19.27
CA ALA A 260 -11.64 -13.78 -19.09
C ALA A 260 -11.08 -13.27 -20.42
N SER A 261 -11.17 -11.95 -20.63
CA SER A 261 -10.51 -11.28 -21.75
C SER A 261 -9.24 -10.55 -21.30
N TYR A 262 -9.18 -10.16 -20.02
CA TYR A 262 -8.05 -9.47 -19.41
C TYR A 262 -7.83 -10.01 -18.00
N LEU A 263 -6.56 -10.18 -17.63
CA LEU A 263 -6.15 -10.52 -16.27
C LEU A 263 -5.60 -9.23 -15.62
N LEU A 264 -6.14 -8.86 -14.48
CA LEU A 264 -5.84 -7.60 -13.79
C LEU A 264 -4.97 -7.80 -12.54
N GLY A 265 -4.79 -9.04 -12.09
CA GLY A 265 -4.04 -9.41 -10.89
C GLY A 265 -4.72 -10.57 -10.16
N ASN A 266 -4.33 -10.78 -8.91
CA ASN A 266 -4.93 -11.79 -8.04
C ASN A 266 -4.85 -11.34 -6.58
N LEU A 267 -5.96 -11.48 -5.85
CA LEU A 267 -5.98 -11.22 -4.41
C LEU A 267 -5.69 -12.50 -3.66
N TYR A 268 -4.66 -12.48 -2.81
CA TYR A 268 -4.35 -13.59 -1.92
C TYR A 268 -4.64 -13.23 -0.46
N TYR A 269 -5.43 -14.04 0.21
CA TYR A 269 -5.66 -13.90 1.65
C TYR A 269 -5.99 -15.24 2.31
N ARG A 270 -5.25 -15.60 3.35
CA ARG A 270 -5.44 -16.81 4.18
C ARG A 270 -5.63 -18.09 3.34
N GLY A 271 -4.79 -18.29 2.34
CA GLY A 271 -4.84 -19.48 1.47
C GLY A 271 -5.84 -19.39 0.31
N ALA A 272 -6.71 -18.38 0.28
CA ALA A 272 -7.63 -18.15 -0.82
C ALA A 272 -7.01 -17.21 -1.87
N ASN A 273 -7.14 -17.58 -3.13
CA ASN A 273 -6.76 -16.79 -4.29
C ASN A 273 -8.03 -16.37 -5.05
N THR A 274 -8.17 -15.08 -5.33
CA THR A 274 -9.29 -14.51 -6.11
C THR A 274 -8.74 -13.80 -7.35
N PRO A 275 -8.81 -14.44 -8.53
CA PRO A 275 -8.44 -13.82 -9.79
C PRO A 275 -9.21 -12.52 -10.06
N LEU A 276 -8.49 -11.48 -10.45
CA LEU A 276 -9.09 -10.21 -10.88
C LEU A 276 -9.12 -10.18 -12.39
N VAL A 277 -10.31 -10.08 -12.98
CA VAL A 277 -10.48 -10.20 -14.43
C VAL A 277 -11.42 -9.15 -14.99
N ALA A 278 -11.29 -8.91 -16.29
CA ALA A 278 -12.33 -8.24 -17.07
C ALA A 278 -12.73 -9.08 -18.29
N VAL A 279 -14.00 -9.01 -18.65
CA VAL A 279 -14.63 -9.83 -19.68
C VAL A 279 -15.22 -8.92 -20.75
N LYS A 280 -14.96 -9.22 -22.03
CA LYS A 280 -15.61 -8.55 -23.16
C LYS A 280 -17.04 -9.07 -23.32
N SER A 281 -17.98 -8.14 -23.42
CA SER A 281 -19.39 -8.34 -23.75
C SER A 281 -19.72 -7.57 -25.04
N THR A 282 -20.94 -7.71 -25.55
CA THR A 282 -21.43 -7.01 -26.74
C THR A 282 -21.48 -5.49 -26.55
N ASP A 283 -21.69 -5.04 -25.32
CA ASP A 283 -21.89 -3.63 -24.99
C ASP A 283 -20.62 -2.96 -24.47
N GLY A 284 -19.61 -3.71 -24.02
CA GLY A 284 -18.35 -3.17 -23.52
C GLY A 284 -17.49 -4.21 -22.81
N VAL A 285 -16.53 -3.74 -22.01
CA VAL A 285 -15.72 -4.57 -21.12
C VAL A 285 -16.26 -4.43 -19.70
N HIS A 286 -16.38 -5.52 -18.96
CA HIS A 286 -16.98 -5.56 -17.62
C HIS A 286 -16.06 -6.28 -16.62
N PHE A 287 -16.00 -5.81 -15.37
CA PHE A 287 -15.21 -6.44 -14.32
C PHE A 287 -15.86 -7.75 -13.84
N GLY A 288 -15.06 -8.79 -13.66
CA GLY A 288 -15.46 -10.10 -13.13
C GLY A 288 -16.27 -10.98 -14.10
N SER A 289 -17.31 -10.44 -14.74
CA SER A 289 -18.18 -11.18 -15.66
C SER A 289 -18.82 -10.27 -16.71
N GLU A 290 -19.42 -10.85 -17.76
CA GLU A 290 -20.18 -10.11 -18.79
C GLU A 290 -21.31 -9.24 -18.22
N ARG A 291 -21.85 -9.58 -17.03
CA ARG A 291 -22.89 -8.82 -16.34
C ARG A 291 -22.36 -7.93 -15.22
N GLY A 292 -21.03 -7.83 -15.09
CA GLY A 292 -20.39 -7.04 -14.06
C GLY A 292 -20.45 -5.54 -14.34
N ILE A 293 -19.76 -4.76 -13.50
CA ILE A 293 -19.65 -3.31 -13.66
C ILE A 293 -18.83 -3.01 -14.92
N ARG A 294 -19.35 -2.12 -15.76
CA ARG A 294 -18.66 -1.69 -16.99
C ARG A 294 -17.34 -1.00 -16.64
N VAL A 295 -16.27 -1.44 -17.28
CA VAL A 295 -14.93 -0.86 -17.15
C VAL A 295 -14.90 0.55 -17.77
N PRO A 296 -14.43 1.57 -17.02
CA PRO A 296 -14.26 2.91 -17.57
C PRO A 296 -13.30 2.94 -18.77
N LYS A 297 -13.56 3.79 -19.77
CA LYS A 297 -12.73 3.88 -20.99
C LYS A 297 -11.25 4.22 -20.70
N ALA A 298 -10.98 4.94 -19.61
CA ALA A 298 -9.63 5.31 -19.18
C ALA A 298 -8.93 4.24 -18.32
N PHE A 299 -9.62 3.15 -17.96
CA PHE A 299 -9.03 2.10 -17.14
C PHE A 299 -7.95 1.35 -17.94
N PRO A 300 -6.73 1.18 -17.40
CA PRO A 300 -5.63 0.61 -18.16
C PRO A 300 -5.65 -0.92 -18.11
N LEU A 301 -6.36 -1.53 -19.05
CA LEU A 301 -6.52 -2.99 -19.14
C LEU A 301 -5.20 -3.77 -19.35
N GLU A 302 -4.26 -3.24 -20.15
CA GLU A 302 -3.02 -3.95 -20.49
C GLU A 302 -1.75 -3.20 -20.06
N ASP A 303 -1.62 -1.92 -20.43
CA ASP A 303 -0.47 -1.06 -20.11
C ASP A 303 -0.58 -0.49 -18.69
N ASN A 304 -0.44 -1.37 -17.71
CA ASN A 304 -0.44 -1.06 -16.29
C ASN A 304 0.77 -1.64 -15.57
N ALA A 305 1.16 -0.98 -14.48
CA ALA A 305 1.87 -1.56 -13.38
C ALA A 305 0.82 -2.13 -12.41
N ARG A 306 1.09 -3.31 -11.84
CA ARG A 306 0.17 -3.96 -10.91
C ARG A 306 0.90 -4.56 -9.72
N LEU A 307 0.25 -4.54 -8.57
CA LEU A 307 0.78 -5.01 -7.30
C LEU A 307 -0.38 -5.41 -6.40
N SER A 308 -0.36 -6.64 -5.89
CA SER A 308 -1.30 -7.12 -4.89
C SER A 308 -0.59 -7.34 -3.57
N LEU A 309 -1.20 -6.93 -2.46
CA LEU A 309 -0.62 -7.06 -1.12
C LEU A 309 -1.72 -7.15 -0.06
N THR A 310 -1.36 -7.60 1.14
CA THR A 310 -2.28 -7.63 2.30
C THR A 310 -1.92 -6.50 3.27
N ILE A 311 -2.84 -5.56 3.47
CA ILE A 311 -2.70 -4.44 4.42
C ILE A 311 -3.58 -4.76 5.61
N GLU A 312 -3.01 -4.89 6.81
CA GLU A 312 -3.78 -5.10 8.05
C GLU A 312 -4.87 -6.18 7.92
N HIS A 313 -4.50 -7.34 7.33
CA HIS A 313 -5.40 -8.46 7.06
C HIS A 313 -6.48 -8.23 5.97
N HIS A 314 -6.33 -7.21 5.14
CA HIS A 314 -7.20 -6.95 3.99
C HIS A 314 -6.40 -7.04 2.69
N PRO A 315 -6.74 -7.96 1.76
CA PRO A 315 -6.09 -8.01 0.46
C PRO A 315 -6.50 -6.80 -0.37
N VAL A 316 -5.52 -6.14 -0.98
CA VAL A 316 -5.70 -4.97 -1.85
C VAL A 316 -4.82 -5.13 -3.08
N SER A 317 -5.39 -4.82 -4.24
CA SER A 317 -4.67 -4.75 -5.52
C SER A 317 -4.62 -3.32 -6.02
N PHE A 318 -3.45 -2.92 -6.50
CA PHE A 318 -3.16 -1.63 -7.12
C PHE A 318 -2.93 -1.82 -8.60
N LEU A 319 -3.47 -0.92 -9.39
CA LEU A 319 -3.27 -0.90 -10.83
C LEU A 319 -3.05 0.55 -11.28
N ILE A 320 -1.86 0.81 -11.84
CA ILE A 320 -1.42 2.15 -12.23
C ILE A 320 -1.04 2.18 -13.69
N GLY A 321 -1.66 3.06 -14.49
CA GLY A 321 -1.33 3.16 -15.91
C GLY A 321 -2.33 4.00 -16.71
N GLY A 322 -2.26 3.85 -18.04
CA GLY A 322 -3.25 4.36 -18.97
C GLY A 322 -2.89 5.70 -19.64
N PRO A 323 -3.35 5.88 -20.89
CA PRO A 323 -3.21 7.15 -21.59
C PRO A 323 -4.28 8.12 -21.07
N VAL A 324 -3.93 9.00 -20.13
CA VAL A 324 -4.86 10.06 -19.70
C VAL A 324 -4.28 11.42 -20.08
N ALA A 325 -5.08 12.20 -20.82
CA ALA A 325 -4.83 13.60 -21.11
C ALA A 325 -5.12 14.52 -19.90
N ASP A 326 -5.72 13.96 -18.85
CA ASP A 326 -6.13 14.63 -17.62
C ASP A 326 -5.58 13.87 -16.41
N THR A 327 -4.88 14.56 -15.52
CA THR A 327 -3.97 13.99 -14.51
C THR A 327 -4.67 13.44 -13.26
N THR A 328 -5.98 13.25 -13.30
CA THR A 328 -6.84 13.14 -12.10
C THR A 328 -7.00 11.72 -11.56
N ALA A 329 -6.77 10.67 -12.35
CA ALA A 329 -6.85 9.29 -11.88
C ALA A 329 -5.91 8.35 -12.64
N LEU A 330 -4.73 8.08 -12.06
CA LEU A 330 -3.77 7.10 -12.55
C LEU A 330 -3.65 5.87 -11.66
N VAL A 331 -4.31 5.85 -10.50
CA VAL A 331 -4.22 4.78 -9.50
C VAL A 331 -5.60 4.22 -9.26
N TYR A 332 -5.79 2.95 -9.57
CA TYR A 332 -7.00 2.20 -9.27
C TYR A 332 -6.67 1.17 -8.18
N THR A 333 -7.58 1.04 -7.22
CA THR A 333 -7.46 0.12 -6.09
C THR A 333 -8.72 -0.72 -5.95
N THR A 334 -8.55 -1.98 -5.56
CA THR A 334 -9.68 -2.87 -5.28
C THR A 334 -9.32 -3.86 -4.18
N SER A 335 -10.32 -4.27 -3.39
CA SER A 335 -10.23 -5.36 -2.41
C SER A 335 -11.10 -6.57 -2.78
N ASN A 336 -11.83 -6.51 -3.89
CA ASN A 336 -12.76 -7.55 -4.33
C ASN A 336 -12.73 -7.85 -5.84
N GLY A 337 -12.05 -7.03 -6.65
CA GLY A 337 -11.95 -7.18 -8.11
C GLY A 337 -13.16 -6.69 -8.89
N LEU A 338 -14.25 -6.31 -8.22
CA LEU A 338 -15.49 -5.84 -8.83
C LEU A 338 -15.56 -4.32 -8.79
N ASP A 339 -15.22 -3.73 -7.64
CA ASP A 339 -15.23 -2.30 -7.41
C ASP A 339 -13.80 -1.77 -7.46
N TRP A 340 -13.52 -0.92 -8.44
CA TRP A 340 -12.23 -0.25 -8.59
C TRP A 340 -12.38 1.22 -8.24
N LEU A 341 -11.69 1.63 -7.19
CA LEU A 341 -11.74 2.97 -6.63
C LEU A 341 -10.45 3.73 -6.93
N THR A 342 -10.59 5.01 -7.23
CA THR A 342 -9.48 5.95 -7.30
C THR A 342 -9.45 6.73 -5.99
N PRO A 343 -8.38 6.64 -5.17
CA PRO A 343 -8.30 7.43 -3.94
C PRO A 343 -8.36 8.93 -4.30
N HIS A 344 -9.42 9.62 -3.86
CA HIS A 344 -9.72 10.99 -4.29
C HIS A 344 -9.62 12.02 -3.15
N ASP A 345 -8.85 13.08 -3.40
CA ASP A 345 -9.33 14.48 -3.39
C ASP A 345 -8.69 15.17 -4.61
N ALA A 346 -9.49 15.76 -5.51
CA ALA A 346 -9.02 16.44 -6.72
C ALA A 346 -8.08 17.63 -6.41
N LYS A 347 -8.05 18.12 -5.16
CA LYS A 347 -7.14 19.16 -4.68
C LYS A 347 -5.82 18.63 -4.11
N VAL A 348 -5.75 17.34 -3.77
CA VAL A 348 -4.58 16.64 -3.21
C VAL A 348 -4.21 15.46 -4.12
N VAL A 349 -4.33 15.64 -5.44
CA VAL A 349 -3.94 14.60 -6.40
C VAL A 349 -2.43 14.46 -6.35
N SER A 350 -2.00 13.26 -5.97
CA SER A 350 -0.62 12.84 -6.18
C SER A 350 -0.35 12.81 -7.68
N LYS A 351 0.44 13.78 -8.17
CA LYS A 351 0.70 13.98 -9.60
C LYS A 351 1.69 12.92 -10.10
N ILE A 352 1.25 11.66 -10.14
CA ILE A 352 1.92 10.67 -10.99
C ILE A 352 1.78 11.19 -12.42
N TRP A 353 2.87 11.19 -13.18
CA TRP A 353 2.79 11.60 -14.58
C TRP A 353 2.11 10.50 -15.40
N PRO A 354 1.22 10.82 -16.36
CA PRO A 354 0.64 9.82 -17.24
C PRO A 354 1.74 9.15 -18.09
N SER A 355 1.46 7.96 -18.61
CA SER A 355 2.37 7.24 -19.52
C SER A 355 1.61 6.30 -20.41
N SER A 356 2.03 6.20 -21.68
CA SER A 356 1.57 5.18 -22.61
C SER A 356 2.38 3.88 -22.51
N LEU A 357 3.37 3.83 -21.62
CA LEU A 357 4.15 2.63 -21.31
C LEU A 357 3.84 2.16 -19.88
N PRO A 358 3.84 0.85 -19.63
CA PRO A 358 3.65 0.31 -18.29
C PRO A 358 4.84 0.70 -17.40
N GLY A 359 4.56 0.83 -16.10
CA GLY A 359 5.59 0.91 -15.07
C GLY A 359 5.82 -0.44 -14.39
N ALA A 360 6.63 -0.42 -13.33
CA ALA A 360 6.82 -1.54 -12.41
C ALA A 360 6.64 -1.04 -10.97
N MET A 361 6.05 -1.87 -10.12
CA MET A 361 5.87 -1.59 -8.70
C MET A 361 6.52 -2.67 -7.85
N ILE A 362 7.10 -2.28 -6.72
CA ILE A 362 7.57 -3.18 -5.68
C ILE A 362 7.09 -2.71 -4.32
N TYR A 363 6.86 -3.65 -3.41
CA TYR A 363 6.54 -3.38 -2.02
C TYR A 363 7.75 -3.68 -1.13
N GLU A 364 8.06 -2.79 -0.18
CA GLU A 364 9.05 -2.97 0.87
C GLU A 364 8.32 -3.20 2.20
N PRO A 365 8.20 -4.46 2.67
CA PRO A 365 7.46 -4.77 3.88
C PRO A 365 8.03 -4.15 5.16
N LYS A 366 9.35 -3.97 5.24
CA LYS A 366 9.99 -3.42 6.45
C LYS A 366 9.69 -1.94 6.63
N ASP A 367 9.70 -1.19 5.52
CA ASP A 367 9.46 0.25 5.53
C ASP A 367 7.98 0.56 5.23
N GLN A 368 7.20 -0.46 4.87
CA GLN A 368 5.80 -0.40 4.46
C GLN A 368 5.57 0.58 3.30
N THR A 369 6.49 0.59 2.34
CA THR A 369 6.46 1.52 1.21
C THR A 369 6.23 0.81 -0.11
N ILE A 370 5.59 1.50 -1.04
CA ILE A 370 5.45 1.06 -2.43
C ILE A 370 6.29 1.98 -3.29
N LEU A 371 7.21 1.41 -4.04
CA LEU A 371 7.99 2.12 -5.05
C LEU A 371 7.38 1.86 -6.42
N LEU A 372 7.15 2.92 -7.20
CA LEU A 372 6.70 2.87 -8.58
C LEU A 372 7.77 3.50 -9.47
N VAL A 373 8.19 2.75 -10.50
CA VAL A 373 9.06 3.25 -11.55
C VAL A 373 8.30 3.19 -12.87
N LYS A 374 8.24 4.30 -13.61
CA LYS A 374 7.56 4.33 -14.90
C LYS A 374 8.17 5.35 -15.87
N PRO A 375 8.15 5.12 -17.19
CA PRO A 375 8.49 6.16 -18.15
C PRO A 375 7.50 7.32 -18.05
N ALA A 376 7.95 8.58 -18.08
CA ALA A 376 7.03 9.71 -18.21
C ALA A 376 6.42 9.77 -19.62
N ALA A 377 5.16 10.19 -19.77
CA ALA A 377 4.64 10.66 -21.05
C ALA A 377 5.34 11.96 -21.46
N ARG A 378 5.39 12.24 -22.77
CA ARG A 378 5.78 13.56 -23.29
C ARG A 378 4.63 14.56 -23.05
N PRO A 379 4.74 15.59 -22.19
CA PRO A 379 3.91 16.77 -22.36
C PRO A 379 4.23 17.43 -23.72
N LYS A 380 3.29 18.21 -24.26
CA LYS A 380 3.38 18.86 -25.58
C LYS A 380 4.61 19.78 -25.79
N HIS A 381 5.46 20.01 -24.79
CA HIS A 381 6.67 20.81 -24.93
C HIS A 381 7.89 20.19 -24.21
N ALA A 382 8.94 19.95 -25.02
CA ALA A 382 10.38 19.99 -24.74
C ALA A 382 11.08 19.04 -23.75
N GLU A 383 10.42 18.18 -22.98
CA GLU A 383 11.15 17.18 -22.17
C GLU A 383 11.03 15.77 -22.78
N GLN A 384 12.19 15.16 -23.07
CA GLN A 384 12.26 13.76 -23.48
C GLN A 384 11.75 12.86 -22.33
N PRO A 385 11.17 11.69 -22.62
CA PRO A 385 10.70 10.79 -21.56
C PRO A 385 11.91 10.28 -20.77
N ALA A 386 12.11 10.78 -19.56
CA ALA A 386 12.92 10.13 -18.54
C ALA A 386 12.04 9.15 -17.75
N MET A 387 12.63 8.10 -17.19
CA MET A 387 11.97 7.36 -16.11
C MET A 387 11.64 8.30 -14.96
N ARG A 388 10.51 8.07 -14.31
CA ARG A 388 10.08 8.76 -13.10
C ARG A 388 9.93 7.75 -11.99
N VAL A 389 10.27 8.17 -10.79
CA VAL A 389 10.16 7.36 -9.59
C VAL A 389 9.19 8.02 -8.62
N TYR A 390 8.30 7.22 -8.07
CA TYR A 390 7.35 7.65 -7.05
C TYR A 390 7.39 6.68 -5.87
N VAL A 391 7.18 7.20 -4.68
CA VAL A 391 6.97 6.41 -3.48
C VAL A 391 5.61 6.70 -2.88
N SER A 392 4.91 5.65 -2.46
CA SER A 392 3.78 5.76 -1.56
C SER A 392 4.15 5.18 -0.20
N LEU A 393 3.85 5.94 0.84
CA LEU A 393 4.12 5.54 2.22
C LEU A 393 2.84 5.07 2.93
N ASP A 394 1.68 5.40 2.38
CA ASP A 394 0.33 5.18 2.92
C ASP A 394 -0.47 4.22 2.02
N HIS A 395 0.21 3.15 1.61
CA HIS A 395 -0.35 2.05 0.83
C HIS A 395 -1.11 2.50 -0.43
N GLY A 396 -0.48 3.35 -1.23
CA GLY A 396 -0.97 3.77 -2.55
C GLY A 396 -1.97 4.92 -2.54
N THR A 397 -2.27 5.51 -1.37
CA THR A 397 -3.20 6.65 -1.25
C THR A 397 -2.57 7.93 -1.78
N VAL A 398 -1.36 8.24 -1.31
CA VAL A 398 -0.55 9.39 -1.74
C VAL A 398 0.76 8.90 -2.34
N TRP A 399 1.15 9.53 -3.44
CA TRP A 399 2.39 9.28 -4.18
C TRP A 399 3.24 10.54 -4.24
N GLN A 400 4.49 10.41 -3.79
CA GLN A 400 5.47 11.47 -3.77
C GLN A 400 6.53 11.19 -4.84
N PRO A 401 6.88 12.17 -5.69
CA PRO A 401 7.99 12.01 -6.61
C PRO A 401 9.30 11.89 -5.81
N LEU A 402 10.18 10.99 -6.27
CA LEU A 402 11.55 10.89 -5.80
C LEU A 402 12.51 11.38 -6.88
N THR A 403 13.73 11.73 -6.48
CA THR A 403 14.82 12.03 -7.39
C THR A 403 15.28 10.75 -8.07
N GLU A 404 15.22 10.70 -9.40
CA GLU A 404 15.56 9.51 -10.17
C GLU A 404 17.02 9.09 -9.95
N GLU A 405 17.93 10.07 -9.83
CA GLU A 405 19.37 9.84 -9.66
C GLU A 405 19.72 9.13 -8.35
N SER A 406 18.85 9.19 -7.33
CA SER A 406 19.07 8.47 -6.08
C SER A 406 18.56 7.03 -6.16
N ILE A 407 17.58 6.74 -7.03
CA ILE A 407 16.90 5.44 -7.07
C ILE A 407 17.33 4.58 -8.24
N LEU A 408 17.63 5.14 -9.41
CA LEU A 408 17.83 4.40 -10.66
C LEU A 408 19.29 4.45 -11.14
N PRO A 409 19.71 3.51 -12.02
CA PRO A 409 20.95 3.66 -12.77
C PRO A 409 20.87 4.82 -13.78
N PRO A 410 21.97 5.53 -14.09
CA PRO A 410 22.01 6.67 -15.03
C PRO A 410 21.31 6.42 -16.37
N LEU A 411 21.53 5.25 -16.97
CA LEU A 411 20.94 4.83 -18.23
C LEU A 411 19.40 4.90 -18.27
N TYR A 412 18.72 4.92 -17.13
CA TYR A 412 17.26 4.97 -17.06
C TYR A 412 16.69 6.39 -17.00
N TYR A 413 17.48 7.41 -16.66
CA TYR A 413 17.02 8.80 -16.54
C TYR A 413 17.84 9.79 -17.37
N ASP A 414 18.97 9.37 -17.94
CA ASP A 414 19.80 10.20 -18.81
C ASP A 414 19.03 10.70 -20.04
N LYS A 415 19.33 11.94 -20.44
CA LYS A 415 18.77 12.55 -21.65
C LYS A 415 19.17 11.74 -22.89
N GLY A 416 18.23 11.52 -23.80
CA GLY A 416 18.46 10.76 -25.06
C GLY A 416 17.94 9.33 -25.01
N GLN A 417 17.66 8.79 -23.83
CA GLN A 417 17.21 7.42 -23.66
C GLN A 417 15.77 7.25 -24.16
N LYS A 418 15.51 6.10 -24.78
CA LYS A 418 14.18 5.73 -25.26
C LYS A 418 13.71 4.52 -24.46
N HIS A 419 12.50 4.62 -23.93
CA HIS A 419 11.88 3.55 -23.15
C HIS A 419 10.92 2.72 -24.00
N GLN A 420 10.73 1.47 -23.59
CA GLN A 420 9.80 0.51 -24.20
C GLN A 420 9.12 -0.36 -23.13
N ARG A 421 8.24 -1.27 -23.53
CA ARG A 421 7.71 -2.31 -22.63
C ARG A 421 8.83 -3.26 -22.19
N GLY A 422 8.57 -4.11 -21.20
CA GLY A 422 9.56 -5.07 -20.70
C GLY A 422 10.35 -4.61 -19.47
N LEU A 423 9.96 -3.48 -18.86
CA LEU A 423 10.53 -3.06 -17.58
C LEU A 423 10.19 -4.09 -16.49
N ALA A 424 11.20 -4.50 -15.73
CA ALA A 424 11.06 -5.36 -14.56
C ALA A 424 11.82 -4.76 -13.38
N LEU A 425 11.15 -4.65 -12.24
CA LEU A 425 11.70 -4.17 -10.98
C LEU A 425 11.25 -5.13 -9.87
N TYR A 426 12.19 -5.67 -9.10
CA TYR A 426 11.92 -6.64 -8.03
C TYR A 426 12.99 -6.55 -6.95
N ARG A 427 12.79 -7.25 -5.84
CA ARG A 427 13.67 -7.19 -4.68
C ARG A 427 13.97 -8.57 -4.14
N GLY A 428 15.25 -8.95 -4.12
CA GLY A 428 15.70 -10.24 -3.59
C GLY A 428 15.68 -10.32 -2.06
N ASP A 429 15.77 -11.55 -1.54
CA ASP A 429 15.84 -11.84 -0.10
C ASP A 429 17.11 -11.27 0.57
N ASP A 430 18.14 -11.00 -0.22
CA ASP A 430 19.36 -10.32 0.20
C ASP A 430 19.16 -8.81 0.48
N GLY A 431 17.96 -8.30 0.24
CA GLY A 431 17.58 -6.91 0.48
C GLY A 431 18.01 -5.94 -0.62
N ARG A 432 18.55 -6.43 -1.75
CA ARG A 432 18.91 -5.63 -2.92
C ARG A 432 17.72 -5.47 -3.86
N ILE A 433 17.72 -4.40 -4.64
CA ILE A 433 16.74 -4.14 -5.70
C ILE A 433 17.35 -4.55 -7.04
N TYR A 434 16.55 -5.12 -7.92
CA TYR A 434 16.95 -5.58 -9.23
C TYR A 434 16.11 -4.91 -10.30
N LEU A 435 16.78 -4.53 -11.40
CA LEU A 435 16.17 -3.80 -12.50
C LEU A 435 16.69 -4.32 -13.84
N PHE A 436 15.79 -4.59 -14.78
CA PHE A 436 16.15 -4.84 -16.17
C PHE A 436 15.05 -4.42 -17.14
N GLY A 437 15.39 -4.41 -18.43
CA GLY A 437 14.45 -4.10 -19.51
C GLY A 437 13.99 -2.65 -19.52
N GLY A 438 12.94 -2.35 -20.30
CA GLY A 438 12.36 -1.01 -20.37
C GLY A 438 13.18 0.05 -21.13
N LEU A 439 14.28 -0.36 -21.77
CA LEU A 439 15.15 0.47 -22.60
C LEU A 439 15.17 -0.05 -24.02
N LYS A 440 15.10 0.86 -25.00
CA LYS A 440 15.08 0.54 -26.42
C LYS A 440 16.50 0.46 -26.99
N GLY A 441 16.81 -0.60 -27.73
CA GLY A 441 18.10 -0.77 -28.42
C GLY A 441 19.29 -1.08 -27.51
N GLY A 442 19.05 -1.56 -26.28
CA GLY A 442 20.09 -1.92 -25.31
C GLY A 442 20.42 -3.41 -25.27
N ALA A 443 21.54 -3.76 -24.64
CA ALA A 443 21.87 -5.15 -24.30
C ALA A 443 21.04 -5.64 -23.10
N PRO A 444 20.69 -6.94 -23.01
CA PRO A 444 19.91 -7.52 -21.91
C PRO A 444 20.71 -7.51 -20.60
N THR A 445 20.72 -6.34 -19.96
CA THR A 445 21.51 -6.06 -18.78
C THR A 445 20.63 -6.11 -17.54
N LEU A 446 21.09 -6.88 -16.54
CA LEU A 446 20.54 -6.86 -15.20
C LEU A 446 21.35 -5.89 -14.33
N TRP A 447 20.65 -5.01 -13.62
CA TRP A 447 21.23 -4.06 -12.68
C TRP A 447 20.88 -4.45 -11.25
N ILE A 448 21.84 -4.27 -10.35
CA ILE A 448 21.72 -4.56 -8.92
C ILE A 448 21.90 -3.26 -8.15
N GLY A 449 20.84 -2.85 -7.46
CA GLY A 449 20.79 -1.67 -6.60
C GLY A 449 21.02 -2.08 -5.16
N GLN A 450 22.15 -1.67 -4.60
CA GLN A 450 22.45 -1.84 -3.19
C GLN A 450 22.05 -0.58 -2.42
N PRO A 451 21.17 -0.67 -1.41
CA PRO A 451 20.84 0.47 -0.57
C PRO A 451 22.09 1.04 0.09
N ILE A 452 22.25 2.36 0.10
CA ILE A 452 23.39 3.00 0.75
C ILE A 452 23.25 2.83 2.26
N ARG A 453 24.17 2.05 2.84
CA ARG A 453 24.46 2.07 4.27
C ARG A 453 25.52 3.14 4.50
N PHE A 454 25.11 4.30 4.99
CA PHE A 454 26.07 5.26 5.51
C PHE A 454 26.83 4.60 6.66
N LYS A 455 28.15 4.42 6.48
CA LYS A 455 29.05 3.85 7.49
C LYS A 455 29.18 4.78 8.69
#